data_AF-A0A6M5J0V5-F1
#
_entry.id   AF-A0A6M5J0V5-F1
#
_cell.length_a   1.000
_cell.length_b   1.000
_cell.length_c   1.000
_cell.angle_alpha   90.00
_cell.angle_beta   90.00
_cell.angle_gamma   90.00
#
_symmetry.space_group_name_H-M   'P 1'
#
loop_
_entity.id
_entity.type
_entity.pdbx_description
1 polymer ?
#
loop_
_entity_poly.entity_id
_entity_poly.type
_entity_poly.pdbx_seq_one_letter_code
_entity_poly.pdbx_strand_id
1 'polypeptide(L)' 'MGEKKWNNGVWEIDGVPITYRVTWKTYESPDEVFSEEFSDVDNGYDFYEMKKRSADNFAVTWDHIPW' A
#
# COMPACT_ATOMS: atom_id res chain seq x y z
N MET A 1 1.10 -13.40 17.38
CA MET A 1 0.94 -12.79 16.04
C MET A 1 0.42 -13.89 15.15
N GLY A 2 -0.79 -13.74 14.61
CA GLY A 2 -1.42 -14.74 13.75
C GLY A 2 -0.60 -15.03 12.49
N GLU A 3 -0.74 -16.25 11.99
CA GLU A 3 -0.17 -16.65 10.71
C GLU A 3 -0.95 -15.99 9.57
N LYS A 4 -0.22 -15.43 8.59
CA LYS A 4 -0.78 -14.92 7.32
C LYS A 4 -1.43 -16.07 6.55
N LYS A 5 -2.71 -15.93 6.20
CA LYS A 5 -3.50 -16.95 5.46
C LYS A 5 -4.10 -16.36 4.19
N TRP A 6 -4.15 -17.14 3.13
CA TRP A 6 -4.86 -16.77 1.90
C TRP A 6 -6.30 -17.25 1.98
N ASN A 7 -7.27 -16.33 1.91
CA ASN A 7 -8.69 -16.62 2.03
C ASN A 7 -9.49 -15.85 0.97
N ASN A 8 -10.27 -16.55 0.14
CA ASN A 8 -11.14 -15.96 -0.89
C ASN A 8 -10.49 -14.88 -1.80
N GLY A 9 -9.19 -14.99 -2.09
CA GLY A 9 -8.48 -14.03 -2.94
C GLY A 9 -7.88 -12.83 -2.20
N VAL A 10 -7.93 -12.82 -0.87
CA VAL A 10 -7.37 -11.77 -0.01
C VAL A 10 -6.46 -12.43 1.04
N TRP A 11 -5.35 -11.78 1.38
CA TRP A 11 -4.54 -12.22 2.52
C TRP A 11 -5.18 -11.74 3.83
N GLU A 12 -5.21 -12.59 4.85
CA GLU A 12 -5.78 -12.27 6.17
C GLU A 12 -4.77 -12.62 7.28
N ILE A 13 -4.78 -11.84 8.37
CA ILE A 13 -4.13 -12.19 9.65
C ILE A 13 -5.23 -12.21 10.71
N ASP A 14 -5.37 -13.33 11.41
CA ASP A 14 -6.39 -13.51 12.47
C ASP A 14 -7.85 -13.22 11.99
N GLY A 15 -8.13 -13.47 10.70
CA GLY A 15 -9.45 -13.23 10.09
C GLY A 15 -9.71 -11.78 9.67
N VAL A 16 -8.71 -10.90 9.81
CA VAL A 16 -8.76 -9.52 9.34
C VAL A 16 -8.08 -9.43 7.97
N PRO A 17 -8.76 -8.89 6.94
CA PRO A 17 -8.15 -8.60 5.66
C PRO A 17 -6.89 -7.75 5.82
N ILE A 18 -5.81 -8.21 5.25
CA ILE A 18 -4.56 -7.46 5.13
C ILE A 18 -4.80 -6.42 4.04
N THR A 19 -5.01 -5.17 4.46
CA THR A 19 -5.06 -4.03 3.56
C THR A 19 -3.76 -3.24 3.71
N TYR A 20 -3.19 -2.83 2.58
CA TYR A 20 -2.04 -1.94 2.54
C TYR A 20 -2.44 -0.61 1.96
N ARG A 21 -1.77 0.45 2.40
CA ARG A 21 -1.91 1.77 1.81
C ARG A 21 -0.56 2.26 1.35
N VAL A 22 -0.48 2.63 0.09
CA VAL A 22 0.64 3.38 -0.45
C VAL A 22 0.27 4.85 -0.40
N THR A 23 1.10 5.68 0.22
CA THR A 23 0.93 7.14 0.17
C THR A 23 2.10 7.77 -0.58
N TRP A 24 1.86 8.88 -1.27
CA TRP A 24 2.92 9.62 -1.98
C TRP A 24 2.58 11.09 -2.11
N LYS A 25 3.59 11.91 -2.37
CA LYS A 25 3.47 13.32 -2.75
C LYS A 25 3.99 13.53 -4.17
N THR A 26 3.50 14.56 -4.85
CA THR A 26 3.98 14.95 -6.19
C THR A 26 4.68 16.31 -6.13
N TYR A 27 5.63 16.56 -7.03
CA TYR A 27 6.28 17.88 -7.12
C TYR A 27 5.33 19.00 -7.58
N GLU A 28 4.25 18.65 -8.29
CA GLU A 28 3.21 19.61 -8.71
C GLU A 28 2.35 20.08 -7.53
N SER A 29 2.07 19.19 -6.58
CA SER A 29 1.25 19.46 -5.39
C SER A 29 1.96 18.95 -4.13
N PRO A 30 3.06 19.61 -3.69
CA PRO A 30 3.89 19.11 -2.57
C PRO A 30 3.18 19.13 -1.21
N ASP A 31 2.11 19.92 -1.09
CA ASP A 31 1.28 20.00 0.11
C ASP A 31 0.17 18.92 0.14
N GLU A 32 -0.13 18.29 -1.00
CA GLU A 32 -1.12 17.23 -1.11
C GLU A 32 -0.49 15.84 -0.87
N VAL A 33 -1.20 14.99 -0.12
CA VAL A 33 -0.83 13.59 0.08
C VAL A 33 -1.84 12.73 -0.64
N PHE A 34 -1.36 12.02 -1.64
CA PHE A 34 -2.14 11.02 -2.35
C PHE A 34 -2.02 9.68 -1.65
N SER A 35 -3.07 8.86 -1.72
CA SER A 35 -3.06 7.52 -1.15
C SER A 35 -3.90 6.56 -1.98
N GLU A 36 -3.46 5.30 -2.02
CA GLU A 36 -4.19 4.21 -2.65
C GLU A 36 -4.11 2.95 -1.78
N GLU A 37 -5.23 2.26 -1.62
CA GLU A 37 -5.36 1.08 -0.77
C GLU A 37 -5.45 -0.20 -1.61
N PHE A 38 -4.77 -1.25 -1.16
CA PHE A 38 -4.65 -2.53 -1.85
C PHE A 38 -4.95 -3.68 -0.88
N SER A 39 -5.85 -4.58 -1.28
CA SER A 39 -6.11 -5.85 -0.56
C SER A 39 -5.14 -6.97 -0.98
N ASP A 40 -4.47 -6.81 -2.12
CA ASP A 40 -3.42 -7.70 -2.60
C ASP A 40 -2.05 -7.08 -2.30
N VAL A 41 -1.24 -7.81 -1.54
CA VAL A 41 0.11 -7.42 -1.12
C VAL A 41 1.00 -7.15 -2.33
N ASP A 42 0.94 -8.02 -3.34
CA ASP A 42 1.88 -8.02 -4.45
C ASP A 42 1.56 -6.83 -5.38
N ASN A 43 0.28 -6.57 -5.62
CA ASN A 43 -0.17 -5.39 -6.36
C ASN A 43 0.19 -4.08 -5.63
N GLY A 44 0.00 -4.03 -4.31
CA GLY A 44 0.44 -2.91 -3.49
C GLY A 44 1.96 -2.71 -3.57
N TYR A 45 2.73 -3.82 -3.65
CA TYR A 45 4.19 -3.78 -3.80
C TYR A 45 4.66 -3.19 -5.09
N ASP A 46 4.09 -3.68 -6.18
CA ASP A 46 4.46 -3.23 -7.51
C ASP A 46 4.11 -1.75 -7.68
N PHE A 47 2.98 -1.31 -7.13
CA PHE A 47 2.59 0.09 -7.15
C PHE A 47 3.52 0.98 -6.31
N TYR A 48 3.88 0.56 -5.09
CA TYR A 48 4.85 1.27 -4.26
C TYR A 48 6.19 1.45 -4.98
N GLU A 49 6.75 0.37 -5.55
CA GLU A 49 8.01 0.41 -6.29
C GLU A 49 7.91 1.29 -7.54
N MET A 50 6.78 1.23 -8.26
CA MET A 50 6.50 2.12 -9.39
C MET A 50 6.53 3.59 -8.97
N LYS A 51 5.86 3.95 -7.88
CA LYS A 51 5.83 5.34 -7.37
C LYS A 51 7.21 5.80 -6.92
N LYS A 52 7.96 4.94 -6.24
CA LYS A 52 9.33 5.24 -5.78
C LYS A 52 10.32 5.48 -6.92
N ARG A 53 10.11 4.85 -8.08
CA ARG A 53 10.95 5.03 -9.28
C ARG A 53 10.53 6.21 -10.16
N SER A 54 9.34 6.75 -9.94
CA SER A 54 8.82 7.88 -10.70
C SER A 54 9.56 9.17 -10.35
N ALA A 55 9.93 9.95 -11.36
CA ALA A 55 10.62 11.23 -11.18
C ALA A 55 9.73 12.30 -10.52
N ASP A 56 8.42 12.17 -10.64
CA ASP A 56 7.45 13.18 -10.19
C ASP A 56 6.94 12.96 -8.77
N ASN A 57 7.28 11.81 -8.17
CA ASN A 57 6.78 11.39 -6.86
C ASN A 57 7.90 11.41 -5.82
N PHE A 58 7.56 11.79 -4.59
CA PHE A 58 8.46 11.73 -3.44
C PHE A 58 7.68 11.38 -2.17
N ALA A 59 8.41 11.16 -1.07
CA ALA A 59 7.85 10.77 0.22
C ALA A 59 6.89 9.57 0.12
N VAL A 60 7.23 8.60 -0.74
CA VAL A 60 6.41 7.40 -0.94
C VAL A 60 6.51 6.48 0.28
N THR A 61 5.38 6.20 0.92
CA THR A 61 5.29 5.27 2.06
C THR A 61 4.49 4.04 1.70
N TRP A 62 4.75 2.99 2.46
CA TRP A 62 3.94 1.78 2.49
C TRP A 62 3.56 1.52 3.93
N ASP A 63 2.26 1.48 4.20
CA ASP A 63 1.74 1.18 5.51
C ASP A 63 0.79 -0.02 5.46
N HIS A 64 0.99 -0.97 6.37
CA HIS A 64 -0.02 -2.00 6.63
C HIS A 64 -1.12 -1.40 7.50
N ILE A 65 -2.36 -1.46 7.02
CA ILE A 65 -3.52 -0.99 7.75
C ILE A 65 -4.23 -2.21 8.34
N PRO A 66 -4.01 -2.51 9.63
CA PRO A 66 -4.89 -3.42 10.34
C PRO A 66 -6.24 -2.70 10.51
N TRP A 67 -7.28 -3.23 9.88
CA TRP A 67 -8.66 -2.81 10.13
C TRP A 67 -9.15 -3.30 11.49
#